data_AF-A0AB72XA63-F1
#
_entry.id   AF-A0AB72XA63-F1
#
_cell.length_a   1.000
_cell.length_b   1.000
_cell.length_c   1.000
_cell.angle_alpha   90.00
_cell.angle_beta   90.00
_cell.angle_gamma   90.00
#
_symmetry.space_group_name_H-M   'P 1'
#
loop_
_entity.id
_entity.type
_entity.pdbx_description
1 polymer ?
#
loop_
_entity_poly.entity_id
_entity_poly.type
_entity_poly.pdbx_seq_one_letter_code
_entity_poly.pdbx_strand_id
1 'polypeptide(L)'
;MVFLAISPEGLQRALQLASEANLPIWCGTDAISDDYGKLAGRNVSRFVYPLRGASAEALQDAIDTIAEHHPGEPVWVEHLPPT
;
A
#
# COMPACT_ATOMS: atom_id res chain seq x y z
N MET A 1 0.87 3.02 12.53
CA MET A 1 1.37 3.53 11.24
C MET A 1 0.88 2.62 10.14
N VAL A 2 0.71 3.13 8.91
CA VAL A 2 0.26 2.36 7.73
C VAL A 2 1.27 2.50 6.60
N PHE A 3 1.54 1.43 5.85
CA PHE A 3 2.34 1.52 4.61
C PHE A 3 1.44 1.57 3.39
N LEU A 4 1.73 2.46 2.43
CA LEU A 4 1.14 2.47 1.11
C LEU A 4 2.22 2.15 0.07
N ALA A 5 2.13 0.95 -0.51
CA ALA A 5 3.02 0.49 -1.58
C ALA A 5 2.35 0.63 -2.95
N ILE A 6 3.03 1.26 -3.89
CA ILE A 6 2.54 1.55 -5.24
C ILE A 6 3.27 0.73 -6.31
N SER A 7 4.29 -0.04 -5.93
CA SER A 7 5.02 -0.96 -6.80
C SER A 7 5.13 -2.38 -6.21
N PRO A 8 5.40 -3.40 -7.03
CA PRO A 8 5.70 -4.75 -6.54
C PRO A 8 6.88 -4.79 -5.57
N GLU A 9 7.95 -4.04 -5.88
CA GLU A 9 9.14 -3.95 -5.05
C GLU A 9 8.84 -3.28 -3.70
N GLY A 10 8.07 -2.20 -3.73
CA GLY A 10 7.59 -1.49 -2.55
C GLY A 10 6.73 -2.36 -1.65
N LEU A 11 5.84 -3.18 -2.25
CA LEU A 11 5.00 -4.10 -1.48
C LEU A 11 5.84 -5.17 -0.79
N GLN A 12 6.81 -5.77 -1.49
CA GLN A 12 7.73 -6.73 -0.87
C GLN A 12 8.49 -6.11 0.30
N ARG A 13 8.93 -4.85 0.15
CA ARG A 13 9.62 -4.14 1.23
C ARG A 13 8.70 -3.84 2.41
N ALA A 14 7.48 -3.38 2.16
CA ALA A 14 6.47 -3.13 3.19
C ALA A 14 6.15 -4.43 3.96
N LEU A 15 5.99 -5.55 3.24
CA LEU A 15 5.73 -6.87 3.84
C LEU A 15 6.84 -7.32 4.80
N GLN A 16 8.10 -6.99 4.51
CA GLN A 16 9.24 -7.27 5.40
C GLN A 16 9.19 -6.37 6.64
N LEU A 17 9.07 -5.05 6.44
CA LEU A 17 9.10 -4.05 7.51
C LEU A 17 7.91 -4.16 8.48
N ALA A 18 6.74 -4.51 7.95
CA ALA A 18 5.51 -4.64 8.74
C ALA A 18 5.39 -5.98 9.47
N SER A 19 6.23 -6.98 9.16
CA SER A 19 6.00 -8.38 9.56
C SER A 19 6.00 -8.59 11.07
N GLU A 20 6.97 -8.03 11.79
CA GLU A 20 7.14 -8.25 13.23
C GLU A 20 5.98 -7.68 14.06
N ALA A 21 5.45 -6.52 13.66
CA ALA A 21 4.38 -5.82 14.36
C ALA A 21 3.00 -5.98 13.69
N ASN A 22 2.90 -6.81 12.64
CA ASN A 22 1.72 -7.01 11.80
C ASN A 22 1.05 -5.67 11.38
N LEU A 23 1.87 -4.70 10.97
CA LEU A 23 1.40 -3.37 10.61
C LEU A 23 0.56 -3.41 9.33
N PRO A 24 -0.48 -2.55 9.23
CA PRO A 24 -1.33 -2.50 8.04
C PRO A 24 -0.56 -2.01 6.82
N ILE A 25 -0.79 -2.69 5.70
CA ILE A 25 -0.25 -2.36 4.39
C ILE A 25 -1.41 -2.20 3.42
N TRP A 26 -1.36 -1.14 2.62
CA TRP A 26 -2.25 -0.92 1.49
C TRP A 26 -1.43 -0.92 0.20
N CYS A 27 -2.01 -1.42 -0.87
CA CYS A 27 -1.33 -1.49 -2.16
C CYS A 27 -2.26 -1.32 -3.36
N GLY A 28 -1.72 -0.85 -4.48
CA GLY A 28 -2.44 -0.78 -5.76
C GLY A 28 -2.64 -2.16 -6.40
N THR A 29 -3.56 -2.28 -7.37
CA THR A 29 -3.75 -3.53 -8.12
C THR A 29 -2.52 -3.97 -8.92
N ASP A 30 -1.64 -3.03 -9.24
CA ASP A 30 -0.41 -3.20 -10.00
C ASP A 30 0.84 -3.41 -9.12
N ALA A 31 0.70 -3.24 -7.80
CA ALA A 31 1.73 -3.59 -6.82
C ALA A 31 1.71 -5.08 -6.46
N ILE A 32 0.69 -5.83 -6.90
CA ILE A 32 0.59 -7.26 -6.66
C ILE A 32 -0.13 -7.97 -7.81
N SER A 33 0.43 -9.09 -8.26
CA SER A 33 -0.20 -9.96 -9.27
C SER A 33 -1.25 -10.89 -8.62
N ASP A 34 -1.71 -11.89 -9.38
CA ASP A 34 -2.74 -12.88 -8.97
C ASP A 34 -2.45 -13.64 -7.66
N ASP A 35 -1.25 -13.50 -7.11
CA ASP A 35 -0.82 -14.07 -5.84
C ASP A 35 -1.36 -13.36 -4.59
N TYR A 36 -2.31 -12.40 -4.71
CA TYR A 36 -2.93 -11.74 -3.55
C TYR A 36 -3.54 -12.73 -2.54
N GLY A 37 -4.09 -13.86 -3.01
CA GLY A 37 -4.59 -14.91 -2.11
C GLY A 37 -3.53 -15.49 -1.17
N LYS A 38 -2.24 -15.43 -1.52
CA LYS A 38 -1.14 -15.88 -0.66
C LYS A 38 -0.84 -14.92 0.49
N LEU A 39 -1.40 -13.71 0.45
CA LEU A 39 -1.33 -12.74 1.54
C LEU A 39 -2.49 -12.88 2.54
N ALA A 40 -3.36 -13.89 2.38
CA ALA A 40 -4.39 -14.19 3.36
C ALA A 40 -3.79 -14.37 4.77
N GLY A 41 -4.36 -13.67 5.77
CA GLY A 41 -3.84 -13.64 7.14
C GLY A 41 -2.72 -12.62 7.37
N ARG A 42 -2.23 -11.94 6.34
CA ARG A 42 -1.40 -10.74 6.46
C ARG A 42 -2.32 -9.51 6.52
N ASN A 43 -1.93 -8.49 7.26
CA ASN A 43 -2.67 -7.22 7.37
C ASN A 43 -2.50 -6.38 6.09
N VAL A 44 -2.98 -6.88 4.95
CA VAL A 44 -2.78 -6.30 3.62
C VAL A 44 -4.12 -6.05 2.91
N SER A 45 -4.41 -4.79 2.64
CA SER A 45 -5.53 -4.33 1.84
C SER A 45 -5.06 -3.97 0.43
N ARG A 46 -5.90 -4.21 -0.57
CA ARG A 46 -5.60 -3.91 -1.98
C ARG A 46 -6.68 -3.01 -2.56
N PHE A 47 -6.29 -1.86 -3.10
CA PHE A 47 -7.18 -1.03 -3.90
C PHE A 47 -7.60 -1.77 -5.17
N VAL A 48 -8.73 -1.37 -5.76
CA VAL A 48 -9.25 -1.96 -7.02
C VAL A 48 -8.75 -1.23 -8.27
N TYR A 49 -7.80 -0.31 -8.11
CA TYR A 49 -7.18 0.48 -9.17
C TYR A 49 -5.65 0.51 -8.99
N PRO A 50 -4.89 0.77 -10.08
CA PRO A 50 -3.44 0.88 -10.03
C PRO A 50 -3.02 2.19 -9.35
N LEU A 51 -1.86 2.16 -8.69
CA LEU A 51 -1.27 3.35 -8.05
C LEU A 51 0.09 3.72 -8.62
N ARG A 52 0.74 2.87 -9.42
CA ARG A 52 2.01 3.20 -10.05
C ARG A 52 1.80 4.28 -11.10
N GLY A 53 2.54 5.38 -10.96
CA GLY A 53 2.41 6.53 -11.88
C GLY A 53 1.07 7.26 -11.76
N ALA A 54 0.31 7.01 -10.68
CA ALA A 54 -0.91 7.76 -10.39
C ALA A 54 -0.59 9.25 -10.19
N SER A 55 -1.59 10.10 -10.48
CA SER A 55 -1.48 11.53 -10.21
C SER A 55 -1.37 11.79 -8.71
N ALA A 56 -0.87 12.96 -8.33
CA ALA A 56 -0.84 13.38 -6.93
C ALA A 56 -2.23 13.39 -6.29
N GLU A 57 -3.27 13.76 -7.05
CA GLU A 57 -4.67 13.73 -6.61
C GLU A 57 -5.13 12.29 -6.33
N ALA A 58 -4.89 11.34 -7.25
CA ALA A 58 -5.27 9.94 -7.04
C ALA A 58 -4.49 9.28 -5.87
N LEU A 59 -3.23 9.67 -5.65
CA LEU A 59 -2.49 9.25 -4.47
C LEU A 59 -3.08 9.84 -3.19
N GLN A 60 -3.52 11.10 -3.22
CA GLN A 60 -4.17 11.73 -2.08
C GLN A 60 -5.51 11.04 -1.75
N ASP A 61 -6.34 10.72 -2.75
CA ASP A 61 -7.60 9.99 -2.54
C ASP A 61 -7.37 8.62 -1.88
N ALA A 62 -6.31 7.92 -2.27
CA ALA A 62 -5.91 6.66 -1.63
C ALA A 62 -5.47 6.87 -0.17
N ILE A 63 -4.73 7.93 0.13
CA ILE A 63 -4.32 8.29 1.49
C ILE A 63 -5.55 8.64 2.34
N ASP A 64 -6.51 9.39 1.80
CA ASP A 64 -7.75 9.76 2.50
C ASP A 64 -8.58 8.52 2.82
N THR A 65 -8.69 7.58 1.87
CA THR A 65 -9.33 6.27 2.10
C THR A 65 -8.62 5.51 3.23
N ILE A 66 -7.29 5.51 3.27
CA ILE A 66 -6.53 4.87 4.36
C ILE A 66 -6.84 5.57 5.70
N ALA A 67 -6.96 6.89 5.71
CA ALA A 67 -7.26 7.65 6.93
C ALA A 67 -8.68 7.36 7.48
N GLU A 68 -9.66 7.07 6.61
CA GLU A 68 -10.99 6.61 7.02
C GLU A 68 -10.94 5.25 7.73
N HIS A 69 -10.07 4.33 7.25
CA HIS A 69 -9.91 2.99 7.82
C HIS A 69 -8.96 2.93 9.02
N HIS A 70 -7.98 3.85 9.09
CA HIS A 70 -6.97 3.93 10.14
C HIS A 70 -6.85 5.36 10.70
N PRO A 71 -7.87 5.86 11.43
CA PRO A 71 -7.91 7.25 11.89
C PRO A 71 -6.72 7.60 12.81
N GLY A 72 -6.05 8.72 12.52
CA GLY A 72 -4.93 9.24 13.32
C GLY A 72 -3.59 8.53 13.10
N GLU A 73 -3.54 7.52 12.23
CA GLU A 73 -2.30 6.80 11.93
C GLU A 73 -1.50 7.49 10.81
N PRO A 74 -0.18 7.68 10.97
CA PRO A 74 0.65 8.19 9.88
C PRO A 74 0.77 7.18 8.75
N VAL A 75 0.68 7.66 7.51
CA VAL A 75 0.83 6.86 6.29
C VAL A 75 2.21 7.07 5.69
N TRP A 76 2.98 5.99 5.56
CA TRP A 76 4.22 5.94 4.81
C TRP A 76 3.92 5.60 3.36
N VAL A 77 4.06 6.58 2.47
CA VAL A 77 3.80 6.40 1.04
C VAL A 77 5.11 6.10 0.34
N GLU A 78 5.13 5.02 -0.44
CA GLU A 78 6.25 4.74 -1.33
C GLU A 78 6.43 5.89 -2.33
N HIS A 79 7.65 6.40 -2.41
CA HIS A 79 8.05 7.37 -3.41
C HIS A 79 8.93 6.70 -4.45
N LEU A 80 8.51 6.76 -5.72
CA LEU A 80 9.32 6.32 -6.85
C LEU A 80 10.02 7.52 -7.48
N PRO A 81 11.33 7.41 -7.81
CA PRO A 81 12.01 8.45 -8.56
C PRO A 81 11.36 8.61 -9.94
N PRO A 82 11.37 9.83 -10.52
CA PRO A 82 10.90 10.03 -11.89
C PRO A 82 11.73 9.18 -12.85
N THR A 83 11.05 8.47 -13.75
CA THR A 83 11.64 7.73 -14.89
C THR A 83 12.11 8.66 -15.99
#